data_AF-A0A524LL43-F1
#
_entry.id   AF-A0A524LL43-F1
#
_cell.length_a   1.000
_cell.length_b   1.000
_cell.length_c   1.000
_cell.angle_alpha   90.00
_cell.angle_beta   90.00
_cell.angle_gamma   90.00
#
_symmetry.space_group_name_H-M   'P 1'
#
loop_
_entity.id
_entity.type
_entity.pdbx_description
1 polymer ?
#
loop_
_entity_poly.entity_id
_entity_poly.type
_entity_poly.pdbx_seq_one_letter_code
_entity_poly.pdbx_strand_id
1 'polypeptide(L)'
;MDHSSMGGRDVTSVSHESISLLVVDAVDIDFDEKYLYAACRDQHIRVYSKKNWHLVAELSQTDSEPLAVDVDEDKVYATCEKRVYVWKKETWGMIGWFELSYHAVTSSLQGDYFFIGGKEGRLISIQKESHETSSWKLHKFDISSLWSDDMIICTSAKKEEPKVWLKESDSAPSELARLDKKGKGGIVTGNSEFIFVGSPSGEIAVYDRIEWGLAKTLEPKNSGMISSMWASEYYLIAAVSSGNLGLWDTKRGNEIGNIDLNGHKIEFVTADHDLLYVASHAGIHILQIKEAGRPLDICSEGSLVAKESLLKTSPYDVLEESLKLERSGDQKYQDGLYHEAVVEYENAMRFLIDNTHALLEVPEERQALTEEINTRLGKALLKSKIQEIQSLVQNIQQLSEELIDLKRTEMTPDDVDVYWATAGRLIKESRVLADAQSNDMLSFQLTHEVEKLDSILTEAMTQYDTFRETIIQAIALTRQISNEWHWMEKKRTSLGERKDFLETSMKRFSDALAEADPESEVQTILSSALYEYTKLFQQIDWIISSTENESETIFTNREEASVTIESLLFVVPKRREVLGTISNPEEHERERLRLLSALQVALETAKSFKLTKSIKSIEEELALLDSENE
;
A
#
# COMPACT_ATOMS: atom_id res chain seq x y z
N MET A 1 -38.46 -59.33 -24.77
CA MET A 1 -37.47 -58.60 -25.59
C MET A 1 -37.97 -57.18 -25.64
N ASP A 2 -37.32 -56.29 -24.88
CA ASP A 2 -37.28 -54.85 -25.11
C ASP A 2 -36.18 -54.34 -24.19
N HIS A 3 -34.99 -54.20 -24.78
CA HIS A 3 -33.80 -53.64 -24.15
C HIS A 3 -33.70 -52.16 -24.49
N SER A 4 -33.06 -51.42 -23.57
CA SER A 4 -32.50 -50.07 -23.69
C SER A 4 -33.37 -48.88 -23.22
N SER A 5 -33.62 -48.83 -21.92
CA SER A 5 -33.52 -47.59 -21.16
C SER A 5 -32.25 -47.66 -20.29
N MET A 6 -31.11 -47.22 -20.83
CA MET A 6 -29.90 -47.01 -20.04
C MET A 6 -29.51 -45.53 -20.04
N GLY A 7 -29.60 -44.95 -18.83
CA GLY A 7 -28.65 -43.98 -18.30
C GLY A 7 -28.44 -42.68 -19.06
N GLY A 8 -29.33 -41.71 -18.87
CA GLY A 8 -28.89 -40.31 -18.86
C GLY A 8 -28.09 -40.08 -17.58
N ARG A 9 -26.77 -39.92 -17.69
CA ARG A 9 -25.93 -39.43 -16.58
C ARG A 9 -26.44 -38.05 -16.17
N ASP A 10 -26.72 -37.88 -14.87
CA ASP A 10 -27.07 -36.60 -14.27
C ASP A 10 -26.04 -35.54 -14.66
N VAL A 11 -26.45 -34.57 -15.49
CA VAL A 11 -25.70 -33.33 -15.69
C VAL A 11 -25.86 -32.56 -14.38
N THR A 12 -24.78 -32.40 -13.61
CA THR A 12 -24.77 -31.52 -12.45
C THR A 12 -25.13 -30.13 -12.94
N SER A 13 -26.34 -29.68 -12.61
CA SER A 13 -26.84 -28.38 -13.05
C SER A 13 -26.27 -27.31 -12.11
N VAL A 14 -25.46 -26.43 -12.67
CA VAL A 14 -25.04 -25.22 -11.96
C VAL A 14 -26.26 -24.33 -11.78
N SER A 15 -26.48 -23.89 -10.55
CA SER A 15 -27.53 -22.96 -10.14
C SER A 15 -26.91 -21.62 -9.73
N HIS A 16 -27.73 -20.58 -9.60
CA HIS A 16 -27.29 -19.26 -9.16
C HIS A 16 -28.23 -18.69 -8.11
N GLU A 17 -27.70 -17.84 -7.25
CA GLU A 17 -28.47 -17.03 -6.30
C GLU A 17 -28.11 -15.55 -6.49
N SER A 18 -29.11 -14.67 -6.55
CA SER A 18 -28.87 -13.23 -6.58
C SER A 18 -28.61 -12.74 -5.16
N ILE A 19 -27.38 -12.27 -4.92
CA ILE A 19 -26.95 -11.73 -3.62
C ILE A 19 -27.36 -10.27 -3.48
N SER A 20 -27.17 -9.48 -4.55
CA SER A 20 -27.50 -8.06 -4.56
C SER A 20 -27.68 -7.55 -6.00
N LEU A 21 -28.36 -6.43 -6.13
CA LEU A 21 -28.49 -5.65 -7.36
C LEU A 21 -28.16 -4.19 -7.05
N LEU A 22 -27.07 -3.69 -7.63
CA LEU A 22 -26.69 -2.28 -7.51
C LEU A 22 -27.34 -1.52 -8.67
N VAL A 23 -28.26 -0.62 -8.37
CA VAL A 23 -29.03 0.11 -9.40
C VAL A 23 -28.17 1.24 -9.98
N VAL A 24 -27.29 0.89 -10.92
CA VAL A 24 -26.38 1.80 -11.62
C VAL A 24 -26.15 1.31 -13.05
N ASP A 25 -26.12 2.24 -14.01
CA ASP A 25 -25.84 1.93 -15.41
C ASP A 25 -24.31 1.83 -15.62
N ALA A 26 -23.79 0.62 -15.43
CA ALA A 26 -22.38 0.30 -15.52
C ALA A 26 -22.03 -0.35 -16.86
N VAL A 27 -20.89 0.04 -17.42
CA VAL A 27 -20.36 -0.52 -18.68
C VAL A 27 -19.25 -1.52 -18.45
N ASP A 28 -18.51 -1.36 -17.36
CA ASP A 28 -17.37 -2.19 -17.02
C ASP A 28 -17.16 -2.24 -15.51
N ILE A 29 -16.56 -3.32 -15.03
CA ILE A 29 -16.39 -3.61 -13.60
C ILE A 29 -15.03 -4.25 -13.37
N ASP A 30 -14.35 -3.79 -12.32
CA ASP A 30 -13.17 -4.45 -11.78
C ASP A 30 -13.24 -4.49 -10.24
N PHE A 31 -12.38 -5.26 -9.59
CA PHE A 31 -12.45 -5.47 -8.15
C PHE A 31 -11.09 -5.71 -7.51
N ASP A 32 -11.03 -5.49 -6.20
CA ASP A 32 -9.96 -5.97 -5.35
C ASP A 32 -10.55 -6.81 -4.19
N GLU A 33 -9.74 -7.13 -3.19
CA GLU A 33 -10.20 -7.90 -2.03
C GLU A 33 -11.33 -7.21 -1.26
N LYS A 34 -11.40 -5.87 -1.27
CA LYS A 34 -12.26 -5.07 -0.40
C LYS A 34 -13.40 -4.39 -1.14
N TYR A 35 -13.20 -4.03 -2.40
CA TYR A 35 -14.07 -3.15 -3.15
C TYR A 35 -14.37 -3.66 -4.55
N LEU A 36 -15.54 -3.28 -5.05
CA LEU A 36 -16.00 -3.41 -6.43
C LEU A 36 -16.02 -2.02 -7.05
N TYR A 37 -15.40 -1.88 -8.22
CA TYR A 37 -15.27 -0.63 -8.96
C TYR A 37 -16.12 -0.71 -10.23
N ALA A 38 -16.88 0.34 -10.51
CA ALA A 38 -17.80 0.36 -11.63
C ALA A 38 -17.61 1.61 -12.49
N ALA A 39 -17.29 1.40 -13.76
CA ALA A 39 -17.33 2.42 -14.80
C ALA A 39 -18.78 2.69 -15.20
N CYS A 40 -19.29 3.89 -14.94
CA CYS A 40 -20.70 4.23 -15.15
C CYS A 40 -20.91 5.17 -16.35
N ARG A 41 -22.02 5.01 -17.08
CA ARG A 41 -22.34 5.84 -18.26
C ARG A 41 -22.50 7.32 -17.95
N ASP A 42 -22.82 7.65 -16.71
CA ASP A 42 -22.96 9.00 -16.21
C ASP A 42 -21.61 9.68 -15.88
N GLN A 43 -20.50 9.14 -16.40
CA GLN A 43 -19.14 9.71 -16.31
C GLN A 43 -18.52 9.64 -14.92
N HIS A 44 -19.02 8.75 -14.06
CA HIS A 44 -18.47 8.54 -12.72
C HIS A 44 -17.91 7.12 -12.60
N ILE A 45 -16.89 6.98 -11.75
CA ILE A 45 -16.46 5.67 -11.26
C ILE A 45 -16.99 5.51 -9.84
N ARG A 46 -17.72 4.42 -9.59
CA ARG A 46 -18.30 4.15 -8.27
C ARG A 46 -17.61 3.00 -7.59
N VAL A 47 -17.33 3.16 -6.30
CA VAL A 47 -16.65 2.18 -5.46
C VAL A 47 -17.64 1.64 -4.44
N TYR A 48 -17.88 0.34 -4.45
CA TYR A 48 -18.78 -0.34 -3.51
C TYR A 48 -17.98 -1.28 -2.59
N SER A 49 -18.34 -1.34 -1.32
CA SER A 49 -17.72 -2.31 -0.40
C SER A 49 -18.24 -3.71 -0.66
N LYS A 50 -17.36 -4.71 -0.83
CA LYS A 50 -17.75 -6.13 -0.96
C LYS A 50 -18.39 -6.69 0.30
N LYS A 51 -18.17 -6.06 1.46
CA LYS A 51 -18.73 -6.50 2.76
C LYS A 51 -20.24 -6.34 2.84
N ASN A 52 -20.78 -5.28 2.26
CA ASN A 52 -22.19 -4.89 2.42
C ASN A 52 -22.81 -4.25 1.18
N TRP A 53 -22.07 -4.14 0.08
CA TRP A 53 -22.47 -3.54 -1.19
C TRP A 53 -22.91 -2.07 -1.13
N HIS A 54 -22.48 -1.34 -0.10
CA HIS A 54 -22.75 0.09 0.00
C HIS A 54 -21.73 0.89 -0.81
N LEU A 55 -22.17 2.01 -1.38
CA LEU A 55 -21.30 2.99 -2.03
C LEU A 55 -20.34 3.59 -0.99
N VAL A 56 -19.04 3.46 -1.25
CA VAL A 56 -17.93 3.95 -0.42
C VAL A 56 -17.41 5.28 -0.97
N ALA A 57 -17.25 5.35 -2.28
CA ALA A 57 -16.75 6.54 -2.96
C ALA A 57 -17.38 6.68 -4.35
N GLU A 58 -17.52 7.92 -4.78
CA GLU A 58 -17.82 8.29 -6.17
C GLU A 58 -16.63 9.14 -6.64
N LEU A 59 -15.85 8.59 -7.58
CA LEU A 59 -14.68 9.26 -8.13
C LEU A 59 -15.16 10.29 -9.17
N SER A 60 -14.52 11.45 -9.14
CA SER A 60 -14.88 12.66 -9.90
C SER A 60 -15.20 12.42 -11.38
N GLN A 61 -16.07 13.27 -11.93
CA GLN A 61 -16.53 13.23 -13.31
C GLN A 61 -15.38 13.21 -14.34
N THR A 62 -15.38 12.20 -15.20
CA THR A 62 -14.48 12.08 -16.36
C THR A 62 -14.92 13.00 -17.51
N ASP A 63 -14.05 13.25 -18.49
CA ASP A 63 -14.38 14.13 -19.63
C ASP A 63 -15.36 13.51 -20.64
N SER A 64 -15.51 12.19 -20.60
CA SER A 64 -16.36 11.38 -21.46
C SER A 64 -16.76 10.11 -20.72
N GLU A 65 -17.73 9.37 -21.27
CA GLU A 65 -18.14 8.08 -20.73
C GLU A 65 -16.93 7.14 -20.61
N PRO A 66 -16.62 6.63 -19.39
CA PRO A 66 -15.59 5.62 -19.19
C PRO A 66 -15.93 4.39 -20.02
N LEU A 67 -14.93 3.83 -20.69
CA LEU A 67 -15.02 2.61 -21.48
C LEU A 67 -14.65 1.38 -20.65
N ALA A 68 -13.75 1.56 -19.68
CA ALA A 68 -13.29 0.51 -18.80
C ALA A 68 -12.77 1.10 -17.47
N VAL A 69 -12.78 0.28 -16.43
CA VAL A 69 -12.14 0.53 -15.14
C VAL A 69 -11.18 -0.61 -14.86
N ASP A 70 -9.96 -0.27 -14.42
CA ASP A 70 -8.94 -1.24 -14.05
C ASP A 70 -8.36 -0.83 -12.69
N VAL A 71 -7.98 -1.79 -11.84
CA VAL A 71 -7.39 -1.50 -10.52
C VAL A 71 -6.14 -2.31 -10.24
N ASP A 72 -5.19 -1.71 -9.52
CA ASP A 72 -4.02 -2.41 -8.96
C ASP A 72 -3.95 -2.22 -7.44
N GLU A 73 -2.81 -2.48 -6.82
CA GLU A 73 -2.68 -2.42 -5.36
C GLU A 73 -2.98 -1.02 -4.77
N ASP A 74 -2.61 0.05 -5.47
CA ASP A 74 -2.64 1.41 -4.91
C ASP A 74 -3.52 2.41 -5.69
N LYS A 75 -3.90 2.08 -6.93
CA LYS A 75 -4.60 3.00 -7.84
C LYS A 75 -5.84 2.40 -8.50
N VAL A 76 -6.72 3.32 -8.90
CA VAL A 76 -7.87 3.05 -9.78
C VAL A 76 -7.63 3.79 -11.08
N TYR A 77 -7.85 3.12 -12.20
CA TYR A 77 -7.70 3.63 -13.55
C TYR A 77 -9.07 3.65 -14.24
N ALA A 78 -9.35 4.70 -15.00
CA ALA A 78 -10.51 4.74 -15.87
C ALA A 78 -10.12 5.15 -17.28
N THR A 79 -10.30 4.24 -18.23
CA THR A 79 -10.10 4.52 -19.65
C THR A 79 -11.30 5.24 -20.21
N CYS A 80 -11.09 6.44 -20.71
CA CYS A 80 -12.04 7.26 -21.44
C CYS A 80 -11.57 7.41 -22.89
N GLU A 81 -12.39 8.05 -23.75
CA GLU A 81 -12.07 8.12 -25.19
C GLU A 81 -10.70 8.75 -25.47
N LYS A 82 -10.27 9.75 -24.70
CA LYS A 82 -9.00 10.48 -24.92
C LYS A 82 -8.00 10.36 -23.79
N ARG A 83 -8.40 9.80 -22.65
CA ARG A 83 -7.61 9.86 -21.42
C ARG A 83 -7.73 8.59 -20.61
N VAL A 84 -6.69 8.27 -19.86
CA VAL A 84 -6.78 7.30 -18.77
C VAL A 84 -6.58 8.07 -17.47
N TYR A 85 -7.64 8.19 -16.68
CA TYR A 85 -7.62 8.89 -15.40
C TYR A 85 -7.11 7.98 -14.29
N VAL A 86 -6.43 8.56 -13.30
CA VAL A 86 -5.81 7.81 -12.20
C VAL A 86 -6.17 8.41 -10.86
N TRP A 87 -6.65 7.58 -9.94
CA TRP A 87 -6.95 7.94 -8.55
C TRP A 87 -6.15 7.07 -7.58
N LYS A 88 -5.76 7.63 -6.43
CA LYS A 88 -5.10 6.88 -5.34
C LYS A 88 -6.14 6.27 -4.40
N LYS A 89 -6.15 4.95 -4.21
CA LYS A 89 -7.13 4.20 -3.41
C LYS A 89 -7.22 4.68 -1.95
N GLU A 90 -6.10 5.05 -1.35
CA GLU A 90 -6.04 5.50 0.05
C GLU A 90 -6.86 6.78 0.31
N THR A 91 -6.91 7.68 -0.68
CA THR A 91 -7.51 9.02 -0.52
C THR A 91 -8.72 9.25 -1.41
N TRP A 92 -8.93 8.40 -2.41
CA TRP A 92 -9.85 8.61 -3.54
C TRP A 92 -9.59 9.90 -4.34
N GLY A 93 -8.44 10.54 -4.14
CA GLY A 93 -8.02 11.72 -4.87
C GLY A 93 -7.48 11.38 -6.25
N MET A 94 -7.91 12.12 -7.26
CA MET A 94 -7.34 12.04 -8.61
C MET A 94 -5.89 12.54 -8.57
N ILE A 95 -4.95 11.70 -9.00
CA ILE A 95 -3.51 12.03 -9.01
C ILE A 95 -3.02 12.47 -10.39
N GLY A 96 -3.77 12.16 -11.45
CA GLY A 96 -3.44 12.60 -12.81
C GLY A 96 -4.23 11.88 -13.88
N TRP A 97 -3.80 12.06 -15.13
CA TRP A 97 -4.30 11.30 -16.28
C TRP A 97 -3.21 11.17 -17.35
N PHE A 98 -3.33 10.12 -18.16
CA PHE A 98 -2.56 9.94 -19.39
C PHE A 98 -3.37 10.46 -20.56
N GLU A 99 -2.78 11.32 -21.39
CA GLU A 99 -3.41 11.78 -22.64
C GLU A 99 -3.10 10.78 -23.76
N LEU A 100 -4.14 10.31 -24.45
CA LEU A 100 -4.01 9.31 -25.50
C LEU A 100 -3.82 9.96 -26.85
N SER A 101 -2.83 9.46 -27.59
CA SER A 101 -2.57 9.90 -28.98
C SER A 101 -3.67 9.49 -29.95
N TYR A 102 -4.44 8.45 -29.62
CA TYR A 102 -5.56 7.94 -30.40
C TYR A 102 -6.75 7.65 -29.50
N HIS A 103 -7.95 7.73 -30.07
CA HIS A 103 -9.15 7.43 -29.32
C HIS A 103 -9.20 5.98 -28.86
N ALA A 104 -9.38 5.77 -27.55
CA ALA A 104 -9.57 4.44 -26.98
C ALA A 104 -10.91 3.84 -27.39
N VAL A 105 -10.93 2.51 -27.40
CA VAL A 105 -12.11 1.67 -27.66
C VAL A 105 -12.24 0.58 -26.59
N THR A 106 -11.13 0.06 -26.08
CA THR A 106 -11.05 -0.92 -24.98
C THR A 106 -9.72 -0.76 -24.26
N SER A 107 -9.62 -1.21 -23.00
CA SER A 107 -8.33 -1.37 -22.31
C SER A 107 -8.25 -2.71 -21.59
N SER A 108 -7.04 -3.04 -21.14
CA SER A 108 -6.77 -4.07 -20.15
C SER A 108 -5.46 -3.71 -19.44
N LEU A 109 -5.48 -3.74 -18.12
CA LEU A 109 -4.29 -3.67 -17.30
C LEU A 109 -3.69 -5.08 -17.13
N GLN A 110 -2.37 -5.22 -17.36
CA GLN A 110 -1.63 -6.45 -17.07
C GLN A 110 -0.25 -6.09 -16.50
N GLY A 111 -0.02 -6.45 -15.23
CA GLY A 111 1.21 -6.11 -14.52
C GLY A 111 1.47 -4.61 -14.56
N ASP A 112 2.65 -4.21 -15.04
CA ASP A 112 3.08 -2.81 -15.16
C ASP A 112 2.59 -2.08 -16.42
N TYR A 113 1.87 -2.78 -17.30
CA TYR A 113 1.47 -2.24 -18.59
C TYR A 113 -0.04 -2.08 -18.72
N PHE A 114 -0.43 -0.92 -19.21
CA PHE A 114 -1.77 -0.63 -19.64
C PHE A 114 -1.87 -0.76 -21.16
N PHE A 115 -2.64 -1.73 -21.65
CA PHE A 115 -2.86 -1.93 -23.08
C PHE A 115 -4.19 -1.32 -23.49
N ILE A 116 -4.16 -0.44 -24.50
CA ILE A 116 -5.34 0.25 -25.00
C ILE A 116 -5.52 -0.08 -26.47
N GLY A 117 -6.67 -0.67 -26.78
CA GLY A 117 -7.14 -0.84 -28.14
C GLY A 117 -7.77 0.46 -28.60
N GLY A 118 -7.19 1.08 -29.62
CA GLY A 118 -7.64 2.36 -30.17
C GLY A 118 -8.25 2.25 -31.56
N LYS A 119 -8.78 3.38 -32.03
CA LYS A 119 -9.26 3.56 -33.40
C LYS A 119 -8.14 3.31 -34.41
N GLU A 120 -8.53 2.98 -35.64
CA GLU A 120 -7.62 2.68 -36.76
C GLU A 120 -6.67 1.50 -36.52
N GLY A 121 -7.05 0.59 -35.62
CA GLY A 121 -6.29 -0.62 -35.33
C GLY A 121 -4.99 -0.38 -34.57
N ARG A 122 -4.96 0.69 -33.77
CA ARG A 122 -3.81 1.06 -32.94
C ARG A 122 -3.85 0.32 -31.61
N LEU A 123 -2.76 -0.33 -31.25
CA LEU A 123 -2.49 -0.70 -29.87
C LEU A 123 -1.60 0.38 -29.26
N ILE A 124 -2.00 0.89 -28.10
CA ILE A 124 -1.18 1.78 -27.28
C ILE A 124 -0.79 1.00 -26.03
N SER A 125 0.47 1.10 -25.61
CA SER A 125 0.92 0.65 -24.30
C SER A 125 1.36 1.85 -23.48
N ILE A 126 1.03 1.83 -22.18
CA ILE A 126 1.49 2.80 -21.20
C ILE A 126 2.11 2.03 -20.05
N GLN A 127 3.37 2.30 -19.72
CA GLN A 127 3.99 1.72 -18.54
C GLN A 127 3.66 2.56 -17.30
N LYS A 128 3.13 1.92 -16.25
CA LYS A 128 2.56 2.60 -15.07
C LYS A 128 3.55 3.49 -14.31
N GLU A 129 4.80 3.06 -14.16
CA GLU A 129 5.78 3.76 -13.35
C GLU A 129 6.55 4.84 -14.13
N SER A 130 7.01 4.51 -15.34
CA SER A 130 7.81 5.40 -16.17
C SER A 130 6.97 6.42 -16.95
N HIS A 131 5.67 6.14 -17.11
CA HIS A 131 4.74 6.85 -17.98
C HIS A 131 5.16 6.81 -19.46
N GLU A 132 6.02 5.86 -19.85
CA GLU A 132 6.41 5.66 -21.24
C GLU A 132 5.23 5.14 -22.06
N THR A 133 4.98 5.80 -23.20
CA THR A 133 3.89 5.45 -24.10
C THR A 133 4.43 4.98 -25.44
N SER A 134 3.97 3.82 -25.89
CA SER A 134 4.26 3.31 -27.24
C SER A 134 2.97 3.07 -28.02
N SER A 135 3.03 3.14 -29.36
CA SER A 135 1.88 2.91 -30.21
C SER A 135 2.22 2.22 -31.51
N TRP A 136 1.44 1.18 -31.85
CA TRP A 136 1.65 0.35 -33.02
C TRP A 136 0.35 0.15 -33.80
N LYS A 137 0.43 0.17 -35.13
CA LYS A 137 -0.72 -0.12 -35.99
C LYS A 137 -0.74 -1.61 -36.31
N LEU A 138 -1.63 -2.35 -35.64
CA LEU A 138 -1.72 -3.81 -35.69
C LEU A 138 -2.84 -4.30 -36.63
N HIS A 139 -3.91 -3.52 -36.73
CA HIS A 139 -5.09 -3.79 -37.55
C HIS A 139 -5.40 -2.62 -38.50
N LYS A 140 -6.29 -2.84 -39.49
CA LYS A 140 -6.82 -1.75 -40.33
C LYS A 140 -8.06 -1.10 -39.72
N PHE A 141 -8.79 -1.84 -38.89
CA PHE A 141 -9.98 -1.39 -38.19
C PHE A 141 -9.73 -1.29 -36.69
N ASP A 142 -10.56 -0.53 -35.99
CA ASP A 142 -10.55 -0.33 -34.54
C ASP A 142 -10.38 -1.66 -33.78
N ILE A 143 -9.48 -1.67 -32.82
CA ILE A 143 -9.31 -2.80 -31.90
C ILE A 143 -10.51 -2.78 -30.95
N SER A 144 -11.42 -3.75 -31.08
CA SER A 144 -12.69 -3.80 -30.37
C SER A 144 -12.67 -4.66 -29.11
N SER A 145 -11.66 -5.51 -28.97
CA SER A 145 -11.45 -6.34 -27.78
C SER A 145 -9.98 -6.73 -27.73
N LEU A 146 -9.43 -6.80 -26.53
CA LEU A 146 -8.07 -7.27 -26.30
C LEU A 146 -8.02 -8.03 -24.98
N TRP A 147 -7.07 -8.95 -24.90
CA TRP A 147 -6.73 -9.70 -23.70
C TRP A 147 -5.22 -9.89 -23.68
N SER A 148 -4.62 -9.95 -22.51
CA SER A 148 -3.18 -10.17 -22.40
C SER A 148 -2.80 -10.91 -21.12
N ASP A 149 -1.69 -11.61 -21.16
CA ASP A 149 -1.03 -12.20 -20.00
C ASP A 149 0.46 -11.82 -20.01
N ASP A 150 1.31 -12.44 -19.20
CA ASP A 150 2.72 -12.03 -19.11
C ASP A 150 3.51 -12.20 -20.41
N MET A 151 3.05 -13.06 -21.33
CA MET A 151 3.80 -13.42 -22.54
C MET A 151 3.21 -12.85 -23.83
N ILE A 152 1.87 -12.74 -23.93
CA ILE A 152 1.20 -12.45 -25.18
C ILE A 152 0.12 -11.38 -25.05
N ILE A 153 -0.19 -10.77 -26.19
CA ILE A 153 -1.35 -9.89 -26.38
C ILE A 153 -2.22 -10.52 -27.46
N CYS A 154 -3.50 -10.72 -27.18
CA CYS A 154 -4.49 -11.09 -28.18
C CYS A 154 -5.35 -9.87 -28.49
N THR A 155 -5.49 -9.53 -29.78
CA THR A 155 -6.29 -8.39 -30.23
C THR A 155 -7.31 -8.82 -31.26
N SER A 156 -8.51 -8.24 -31.20
CA SER A 156 -9.59 -8.45 -32.17
C SER A 156 -10.10 -7.12 -32.70
N ALA A 157 -10.51 -7.12 -33.97
CA ALA A 157 -11.09 -5.97 -34.66
C ALA A 157 -12.31 -6.40 -35.48
N LYS A 158 -13.33 -5.53 -35.57
CA LYS A 158 -14.69 -5.83 -36.10
C LYS A 158 -14.77 -6.60 -37.44
N LYS A 159 -13.76 -6.52 -38.30
CA LYS A 159 -13.77 -7.13 -39.65
C LYS A 159 -12.51 -7.94 -39.96
N GLU A 160 -11.68 -8.18 -38.95
CA GLU A 160 -10.45 -8.93 -39.08
C GLU A 160 -10.48 -10.15 -38.17
N GLU A 161 -9.63 -11.11 -38.52
CA GLU A 161 -9.31 -12.24 -37.65
C GLU A 161 -8.57 -11.74 -36.41
N PRO A 162 -8.86 -12.29 -35.22
CA PRO A 162 -8.05 -12.02 -34.04
C PRO A 162 -6.60 -12.43 -34.28
N LYS A 163 -5.70 -11.66 -33.67
CA LYS A 163 -4.26 -11.87 -33.80
C LYS A 163 -3.64 -12.04 -32.43
N VAL A 164 -2.62 -12.88 -32.36
CA VAL A 164 -1.82 -13.09 -31.17
C VAL A 164 -0.44 -12.52 -31.43
N TRP A 165 0.05 -11.76 -30.46
CA TRP A 165 1.33 -11.07 -30.52
C TRP A 165 2.19 -11.45 -29.31
N LEU A 166 3.49 -11.59 -29.51
CA LEU A 166 4.44 -11.74 -28.42
C LEU A 166 4.70 -10.38 -27.78
N LYS A 167 4.66 -10.32 -26.45
CA LYS A 167 5.09 -9.14 -25.70
C LYS A 167 6.61 -9.03 -25.80
N GLU A 168 7.09 -7.88 -26.25
CA GLU A 168 8.52 -7.54 -26.23
C GLU A 168 8.69 -6.32 -25.33
N SER A 169 9.69 -6.35 -24.44
CA SER A 169 9.87 -5.31 -23.41
C SER A 169 10.21 -3.94 -24.01
N ASP A 170 11.01 -3.91 -25.09
CA ASP A 170 11.60 -2.68 -25.64
C ASP A 170 11.24 -2.44 -27.12
N SER A 171 10.30 -3.20 -27.68
CA SER A 171 10.01 -3.18 -29.12
C SER A 171 8.54 -3.42 -29.44
N ALA A 172 8.21 -3.22 -30.71
CA ALA A 172 6.87 -3.51 -31.21
C ALA A 172 6.54 -4.99 -31.04
N PRO A 173 5.32 -5.33 -30.60
CA PRO A 173 4.94 -6.72 -30.40
C PRO A 173 4.96 -7.46 -31.76
N SER A 174 5.53 -8.67 -31.77
CA SER A 174 5.70 -9.47 -32.98
C SER A 174 4.51 -10.41 -33.20
N GLU A 175 4.02 -10.52 -34.43
CA GLU A 175 2.85 -11.37 -34.76
C GLU A 175 3.24 -12.84 -34.60
N LEU A 176 2.63 -13.54 -33.62
CA LEU A 176 2.82 -14.97 -33.39
C LEU A 176 1.86 -15.79 -34.25
N ALA A 177 0.58 -15.40 -34.27
CA ALA A 177 -0.46 -16.16 -34.95
C ALA A 177 -1.64 -15.31 -35.40
N ARG A 178 -2.39 -15.84 -36.38
CA ARG A 178 -3.72 -15.36 -36.77
C ARG A 178 -4.73 -16.45 -36.48
N LEU A 179 -5.68 -16.17 -35.61
CA LEU A 179 -6.72 -17.12 -35.24
C LEU A 179 -7.77 -17.12 -36.35
N ASP A 180 -8.10 -18.29 -36.90
CA ASP A 180 -8.85 -18.52 -38.15
C ASP A 180 -10.15 -17.68 -38.29
N LYS A 181 -10.71 -17.63 -39.51
CA LYS A 181 -11.91 -16.86 -39.92
C LYS A 181 -13.13 -17.03 -39.01
N LYS A 182 -13.24 -18.12 -38.26
CA LYS A 182 -14.26 -18.29 -37.23
C LYS A 182 -13.91 -17.40 -36.03
N GLY A 183 -14.54 -16.23 -35.96
CA GLY A 183 -14.31 -15.27 -34.86
C GLY A 183 -14.04 -13.82 -35.28
N LYS A 184 -14.26 -13.45 -36.55
CA LYS A 184 -14.09 -12.07 -37.01
C LYS A 184 -14.95 -11.09 -36.22
N GLY A 185 -14.29 -10.05 -35.70
CA GLY A 185 -14.96 -9.05 -34.86
C GLY A 185 -15.51 -9.60 -33.55
N GLY A 186 -14.96 -10.72 -33.08
CA GLY A 186 -15.35 -11.34 -31.82
C GLY A 186 -14.70 -10.69 -30.60
N ILE A 187 -15.24 -11.02 -29.44
CA ILE A 187 -14.64 -10.74 -28.14
C ILE A 187 -13.54 -11.77 -27.89
N VAL A 188 -12.41 -11.36 -27.29
CA VAL A 188 -11.29 -12.26 -26.97
C VAL A 188 -11.08 -12.32 -25.47
N THR A 189 -10.77 -13.52 -24.97
CA THR A 189 -10.28 -13.77 -23.62
C THR A 189 -9.40 -15.02 -23.63
N GLY A 190 -8.67 -15.32 -22.56
CA GLY A 190 -7.74 -16.44 -22.52
C GLY A 190 -7.46 -16.95 -21.11
N ASN A 191 -6.84 -18.14 -21.07
CA ASN A 191 -6.25 -18.76 -19.88
C ASN A 191 -4.89 -19.37 -20.25
N SER A 192 -4.26 -20.16 -19.38
CA SER A 192 -2.93 -20.72 -19.64
C SER A 192 -2.85 -21.70 -20.82
N GLU A 193 -3.96 -22.38 -21.14
CA GLU A 193 -4.02 -23.42 -22.18
C GLU A 193 -4.64 -22.92 -23.51
N PHE A 194 -5.61 -22.01 -23.45
CA PHE A 194 -6.48 -21.66 -24.58
C PHE A 194 -6.71 -20.16 -24.76
N ILE A 195 -6.98 -19.76 -26.00
CA ILE A 195 -7.58 -18.47 -26.37
C ILE A 195 -9.02 -18.72 -26.83
N PHE A 196 -9.95 -17.95 -26.28
CA PHE A 196 -11.38 -18.01 -26.60
C PHE A 196 -11.77 -16.80 -27.44
N VAL A 197 -12.47 -17.06 -28.55
CA VAL A 197 -12.97 -16.02 -29.44
C VAL A 197 -14.48 -16.15 -29.60
N GLY A 198 -15.22 -15.27 -28.93
CA GLY A 198 -16.68 -15.19 -28.97
C GLY A 198 -17.14 -14.40 -30.19
N SER A 199 -17.76 -15.07 -31.16
CA SER A 199 -18.21 -14.45 -32.40
C SER A 199 -19.50 -13.63 -32.23
N PRO A 200 -19.80 -12.69 -33.15
CA PRO A 200 -21.08 -12.00 -33.17
C PRO A 200 -22.31 -12.90 -33.38
N SER A 201 -22.14 -14.14 -33.86
CA SER A 201 -23.22 -15.13 -33.98
C SER A 201 -23.47 -15.93 -32.70
N GLY A 202 -22.59 -15.81 -31.70
CA GLY A 202 -22.70 -16.51 -30.41
C GLY A 202 -21.79 -17.73 -30.29
N GLU A 203 -21.25 -18.24 -31.39
CA GLU A 203 -20.27 -19.33 -31.34
C GLU A 203 -18.97 -18.86 -30.68
N ILE A 204 -18.37 -19.71 -29.86
CA ILE A 204 -17.07 -19.44 -29.23
C ILE A 204 -16.04 -20.40 -29.80
N ALA A 205 -15.08 -19.89 -30.56
CA ALA A 205 -13.96 -20.67 -31.06
C ALA A 205 -12.88 -20.77 -29.98
N VAL A 206 -12.38 -21.99 -29.74
CA VAL A 206 -11.33 -22.28 -28.74
C VAL A 206 -10.05 -22.66 -29.48
N TYR A 207 -9.00 -21.88 -29.27
CA TYR A 207 -7.70 -22.07 -29.91
C TYR A 207 -6.66 -22.52 -28.89
N ASP A 208 -5.84 -23.50 -29.26
CA ASP A 208 -4.72 -23.97 -28.45
C ASP A 208 -3.58 -22.93 -28.42
N ARG A 209 -2.96 -22.69 -27.27
CA ARG A 209 -1.90 -21.68 -27.12
C ARG A 209 -0.50 -22.12 -27.57
N ILE A 210 -0.31 -23.40 -27.86
CA ILE A 210 0.96 -23.95 -28.32
C ILE A 210 0.99 -23.95 -29.85
N GLU A 211 -0.04 -24.54 -30.47
CA GLU A 211 -0.13 -24.72 -31.91
C GLU A 211 -0.92 -23.60 -32.62
N TRP A 212 -1.68 -22.78 -31.86
CA TRP A 212 -2.58 -21.74 -32.39
C TRP A 212 -3.68 -22.27 -33.31
N GLY A 213 -3.90 -23.58 -33.31
CA GLY A 213 -4.94 -24.27 -34.07
C GLY A 213 -6.30 -24.20 -33.37
N LEU A 214 -7.38 -24.27 -34.16
CA LEU A 214 -8.74 -24.39 -33.62
C LEU A 214 -8.90 -25.79 -32.97
N ALA A 215 -8.99 -25.81 -31.65
CA ALA A 215 -9.18 -27.04 -30.88
C ALA A 215 -10.64 -27.50 -30.89
N LYS A 216 -11.59 -26.59 -30.67
CA LYS A 216 -13.04 -26.87 -30.67
C LYS A 216 -13.87 -25.58 -30.88
N THR A 217 -15.17 -25.74 -31.10
CA THR A 217 -16.15 -24.65 -31.12
C THR A 217 -17.24 -24.95 -30.11
N LEU A 218 -17.50 -24.00 -29.21
CA LEU A 218 -18.59 -24.07 -28.24
C LEU A 218 -19.81 -23.36 -28.82
N GLU A 219 -20.91 -24.09 -28.94
CA GLU A 219 -22.16 -23.58 -29.50
C GLU A 219 -23.19 -23.39 -28.38
N PRO A 220 -23.44 -22.15 -27.93
CA PRO A 220 -24.43 -21.91 -26.88
C PRO A 220 -25.83 -22.28 -27.34
N LYS A 221 -26.63 -22.81 -26.41
CA LYS A 221 -28.05 -23.10 -26.64
C LYS A 221 -28.81 -21.86 -27.10
N ASN A 222 -28.43 -20.69 -26.57
CA ASN A 222 -28.99 -19.41 -26.94
C ASN A 222 -27.99 -18.67 -27.84
N SER A 223 -28.26 -18.65 -29.14
CA SER A 223 -27.45 -17.91 -30.11
C SER A 223 -27.70 -16.40 -29.98
N GLY A 224 -26.64 -15.62 -29.85
CA GLY A 224 -26.70 -14.16 -29.84
C GLY A 224 -25.31 -13.56 -29.76
N MET A 225 -25.20 -12.25 -29.98
CA MET A 225 -23.90 -11.57 -29.95
C MET A 225 -23.27 -11.64 -28.56
N ILE A 226 -22.08 -12.24 -28.48
CA ILE A 226 -21.26 -12.23 -27.26
C ILE A 226 -20.82 -10.78 -27.00
N SER A 227 -21.14 -10.25 -25.81
CA SER A 227 -20.73 -8.91 -25.38
C SER A 227 -19.47 -8.93 -24.53
N SER A 228 -19.30 -9.93 -23.66
CA SER A 228 -18.15 -10.07 -22.79
C SER A 228 -17.90 -11.54 -22.45
N MET A 229 -16.66 -11.87 -22.09
CA MET A 229 -16.29 -13.21 -21.65
C MET A 229 -15.23 -13.13 -20.55
N TRP A 230 -15.32 -14.07 -19.63
CA TRP A 230 -14.31 -14.31 -18.59
C TRP A 230 -13.95 -15.78 -18.57
N ALA A 231 -12.67 -16.10 -18.35
CA ALA A 231 -12.19 -17.47 -18.34
C ALA A 231 -11.21 -17.71 -17.18
N SER A 232 -11.31 -18.88 -16.56
CA SER A 232 -10.27 -19.50 -15.74
C SER A 232 -9.70 -20.73 -16.45
N GLU A 233 -8.82 -21.46 -15.78
CA GLU A 233 -8.26 -22.71 -16.30
C GLU A 233 -9.34 -23.78 -16.59
N TYR A 234 -10.45 -23.75 -15.85
CA TYR A 234 -11.50 -24.79 -15.93
C TYR A 234 -12.84 -24.28 -16.43
N TYR A 235 -13.13 -22.99 -16.26
CA TYR A 235 -14.44 -22.43 -16.54
C TYR A 235 -14.35 -21.29 -17.55
N LEU A 236 -15.36 -21.21 -18.42
CA LEU A 236 -15.58 -20.08 -19.31
C LEU A 236 -17.00 -19.57 -19.10
N ILE A 237 -17.10 -18.26 -18.89
CA ILE A 237 -18.37 -17.54 -18.83
C ILE A 237 -18.46 -16.66 -20.05
N ALA A 238 -19.54 -16.82 -20.81
CA ALA A 238 -19.80 -16.01 -21.99
C ALA A 238 -21.12 -15.27 -21.82
N ALA A 239 -21.05 -13.95 -21.82
CA ALA A 239 -22.21 -13.09 -21.77
C ALA A 239 -22.74 -12.82 -23.17
N VAL A 240 -24.02 -13.12 -23.37
CA VAL A 240 -24.77 -12.77 -24.56
C VAL A 240 -25.46 -11.44 -24.31
N SER A 241 -25.38 -10.53 -25.28
CA SER A 241 -25.96 -9.18 -25.22
C SER A 241 -27.47 -9.18 -24.91
N SER A 242 -28.17 -10.31 -25.14
CA SER A 242 -29.59 -10.46 -24.85
C SER A 242 -29.91 -10.82 -23.39
N GLY A 243 -28.94 -10.81 -22.48
CA GLY A 243 -29.18 -11.06 -21.05
C GLY A 243 -28.95 -12.48 -20.56
N ASN A 244 -28.33 -13.33 -21.36
CA ASN A 244 -27.99 -14.70 -20.96
C ASN A 244 -26.50 -14.84 -20.70
N LEU A 245 -26.13 -15.68 -19.74
CA LEU A 245 -24.76 -16.07 -19.45
C LEU A 245 -24.64 -17.58 -19.62
N GLY A 246 -23.81 -18.02 -20.58
CA GLY A 246 -23.46 -19.43 -20.72
C GLY A 246 -22.23 -19.75 -19.89
N LEU A 247 -22.29 -20.81 -19.09
CA LEU A 247 -21.17 -21.32 -18.30
C LEU A 247 -20.70 -22.66 -18.88
N TRP A 248 -19.40 -22.78 -19.11
CA TRP A 248 -18.77 -23.89 -19.81
C TRP A 248 -17.60 -24.47 -19.03
N ASP A 249 -17.40 -25.79 -19.16
CA ASP A 249 -16.15 -26.45 -18.81
C ASP A 249 -15.18 -26.32 -20.00
N THR A 250 -14.04 -25.66 -19.79
CA THR A 250 -13.04 -25.38 -20.84
C THR A 250 -12.40 -26.65 -21.38
N LYS A 251 -12.09 -27.60 -20.48
CA LYS A 251 -11.38 -28.85 -20.80
C LYS A 251 -12.28 -29.81 -21.55
N ARG A 252 -13.51 -30.02 -21.07
CA ARG A 252 -14.50 -30.90 -21.70
C ARG A 252 -15.18 -30.24 -22.90
N GLY A 253 -15.35 -28.92 -22.89
CA GLY A 253 -16.08 -28.16 -23.91
C GLY A 253 -17.60 -28.33 -23.82
N ASN A 254 -18.13 -28.66 -22.64
CA ASN A 254 -19.56 -28.84 -22.42
C ASN A 254 -20.13 -27.66 -21.66
N GLU A 255 -21.36 -27.25 -22.00
CA GLU A 255 -22.11 -26.25 -21.25
C GLU A 255 -22.59 -26.89 -19.94
N ILE A 256 -22.21 -26.29 -18.81
CA ILE A 256 -22.54 -26.78 -17.46
C ILE A 256 -23.69 -25.98 -16.83
N GLY A 257 -23.96 -24.77 -17.32
CA GLY A 257 -25.04 -23.93 -16.80
C GLY A 257 -25.41 -22.79 -17.74
N ASN A 258 -26.60 -22.23 -17.54
CA ASN A 258 -27.07 -21.03 -18.21
C ASN A 258 -27.84 -20.18 -17.19
N ILE A 259 -27.54 -18.88 -17.14
CA ILE A 259 -28.17 -17.90 -16.25
C ILE A 259 -28.87 -16.87 -17.12
N ASP A 260 -30.18 -16.70 -16.91
CA ASP A 260 -30.99 -15.67 -17.58
C ASP A 260 -31.21 -14.50 -16.63
N LEU A 261 -30.75 -13.32 -17.03
CA LEU A 261 -30.95 -12.05 -16.32
C LEU A 261 -32.14 -11.27 -16.87
N ASN A 262 -33.23 -11.97 -17.18
CA ASN A 262 -34.51 -11.42 -17.63
C ASN A 262 -34.39 -10.52 -18.87
N GLY A 263 -33.44 -10.81 -19.76
CA GLY A 263 -33.27 -10.06 -21.00
C GLY A 263 -32.56 -8.70 -20.87
N HIS A 264 -32.02 -8.34 -19.71
CA HIS A 264 -31.26 -7.11 -19.55
C HIS A 264 -29.97 -7.14 -20.37
N LYS A 265 -29.65 -6.07 -21.11
CA LYS A 265 -28.45 -6.03 -21.95
C LYS A 265 -27.20 -6.02 -21.08
N ILE A 266 -26.42 -7.10 -21.18
CA ILE A 266 -25.15 -7.28 -20.46
C ILE A 266 -24.02 -6.64 -21.27
N GLU A 267 -23.25 -5.77 -20.64
CA GLU A 267 -22.07 -5.13 -21.24
C GLU A 267 -20.77 -5.85 -20.84
N PHE A 268 -20.65 -6.22 -19.56
CA PHE A 268 -19.43 -6.83 -19.04
C PHE A 268 -19.71 -7.91 -17.99
N VAL A 269 -18.81 -8.89 -17.90
CA VAL A 269 -18.84 -9.94 -16.89
C VAL A 269 -17.42 -10.21 -16.38
N THR A 270 -17.29 -10.34 -15.06
CA THR A 270 -16.07 -10.81 -14.40
C THR A 270 -16.43 -11.65 -13.18
N ALA A 271 -15.50 -12.49 -12.75
CA ALA A 271 -15.71 -13.43 -11.67
C ALA A 271 -14.69 -13.25 -10.54
N ASP A 272 -15.16 -13.50 -9.33
CA ASP A 272 -14.43 -13.35 -8.08
C ASP A 272 -14.81 -14.49 -7.14
N HIS A 273 -13.96 -15.51 -7.08
CA HIS A 273 -14.24 -16.76 -6.39
C HIS A 273 -15.58 -17.39 -6.82
N ASP A 274 -16.55 -17.46 -5.91
CA ASP A 274 -17.89 -17.99 -6.13
C ASP A 274 -18.90 -16.93 -6.59
N LEU A 275 -18.47 -15.68 -6.72
CA LEU A 275 -19.28 -14.56 -7.15
C LEU A 275 -19.04 -14.21 -8.62
N LEU A 276 -20.13 -13.81 -9.27
CA LEU A 276 -20.15 -13.26 -10.61
C LEU A 276 -20.68 -11.83 -10.56
N TYR A 277 -19.90 -10.90 -11.10
CA TYR A 277 -20.30 -9.51 -11.27
C TYR A 277 -20.67 -9.26 -12.72
N VAL A 278 -21.90 -8.80 -12.94
CA VAL A 278 -22.45 -8.61 -14.28
C VAL A 278 -22.91 -7.17 -14.45
N ALA A 279 -22.25 -6.42 -15.33
CA ALA A 279 -22.59 -5.06 -15.68
C ALA A 279 -23.72 -5.05 -16.72
N SER A 280 -24.78 -4.30 -16.44
CA SER A 280 -25.90 -4.11 -17.36
C SER A 280 -26.46 -2.70 -17.28
N HIS A 281 -27.29 -2.34 -18.26
CA HIS A 281 -28.04 -1.07 -18.26
C HIS A 281 -29.04 -0.94 -17.08
N ALA A 282 -29.41 -2.06 -16.46
CA ALA A 282 -30.35 -2.08 -15.34
C ALA A 282 -29.66 -1.99 -13.97
N GLY A 283 -28.36 -2.27 -13.92
CA GLY A 283 -27.65 -2.45 -12.67
C GLY A 283 -26.46 -3.40 -12.80
N ILE A 284 -25.70 -3.47 -11.70
CA ILE A 284 -24.69 -4.50 -11.47
C ILE A 284 -25.36 -5.64 -10.72
N HIS A 285 -25.47 -6.79 -11.37
CA HIS A 285 -25.97 -8.00 -10.73
C HIS A 285 -24.81 -8.72 -10.03
N ILE A 286 -25.01 -9.03 -8.75
CA ILE A 286 -24.08 -9.81 -7.95
C ILE A 286 -24.71 -11.17 -7.71
N LEU A 287 -24.12 -12.18 -8.34
CA LEU A 287 -24.67 -13.54 -8.36
C LEU A 287 -23.67 -14.48 -7.68
N GLN A 288 -24.14 -15.35 -6.81
CA GLN A 288 -23.35 -16.46 -6.30
C GLN A 288 -23.64 -17.71 -7.13
N ILE A 289 -22.59 -18.32 -7.67
CA ILE A 289 -22.70 -19.56 -8.43
C ILE A 289 -22.67 -20.74 -7.47
N LYS A 290 -23.58 -21.70 -7.66
CA LYS A 290 -23.71 -22.89 -6.81
C LYS A 290 -23.77 -24.18 -7.62
N GLU A 291 -22.98 -25.16 -7.20
CA GLU A 291 -23.06 -26.53 -7.68
C GLU A 291 -23.61 -27.43 -6.56
N ALA A 292 -24.66 -28.21 -6.84
CA ALA A 292 -25.33 -29.05 -5.85
C ALA A 292 -25.73 -28.31 -4.54
N GLY A 293 -26.05 -27.01 -4.65
CA GLY A 293 -26.44 -26.16 -3.52
C GLY A 293 -25.28 -25.57 -2.70
N ARG A 294 -24.01 -25.87 -3.03
CA ARG A 294 -22.82 -25.29 -2.39
C ARG A 294 -22.21 -24.21 -3.30
N PRO A 295 -21.62 -23.13 -2.74
CA PRO A 295 -20.89 -22.15 -3.55
C PRO A 295 -19.78 -22.83 -4.35
N LEU A 296 -19.72 -22.50 -5.65
CA LEU A 296 -18.72 -23.01 -6.58
C LEU A 296 -17.73 -21.89 -6.85
N ASP A 297 -16.52 -22.00 -6.31
CA ASP A 297 -15.41 -21.14 -6.68
C ASP A 297 -15.01 -21.45 -8.14
N ILE A 298 -15.25 -20.49 -9.03
CA ILE A 298 -14.94 -20.59 -10.46
C ILE A 298 -13.57 -20.04 -10.82
N CYS A 299 -12.93 -19.32 -9.89
CA CYS A 299 -11.59 -18.73 -10.04
C CYS A 299 -10.48 -19.65 -9.52
N SER A 300 -10.77 -20.51 -8.55
CA SER A 300 -9.78 -21.45 -8.02
C SER A 300 -9.29 -22.44 -9.09
N GLU A 301 -8.02 -22.84 -9.00
CA GLU A 301 -7.42 -23.88 -9.84
C GLU A 301 -8.07 -25.25 -9.60
N GLY A 302 -9.22 -25.42 -10.23
CA GLY A 302 -10.08 -26.55 -10.06
C GLY A 302 -11.11 -26.24 -8.98
N SER A 303 -12.36 -26.43 -9.35
CA SER A 303 -13.34 -26.77 -8.34
C SER A 303 -12.81 -27.96 -7.55
N LEU A 304 -12.73 -27.78 -6.23
CA LEU A 304 -12.64 -28.86 -5.24
C LEU A 304 -13.84 -29.84 -5.32
N VAL A 305 -14.75 -29.65 -6.29
CA VAL A 305 -15.91 -30.49 -6.58
C VAL A 305 -15.86 -31.08 -8.02
N ALA A 306 -15.06 -30.52 -8.94
CA ALA A 306 -14.95 -31.02 -10.32
C ALA A 306 -13.68 -31.86 -10.60
N LYS A 307 -12.67 -31.83 -9.70
CA LYS A 307 -11.68 -32.92 -9.61
C LYS A 307 -12.15 -34.09 -8.75
N GLU A 308 -13.20 -33.94 -7.94
CA GLU A 308 -13.71 -34.99 -7.05
C GLU A 308 -15.24 -35.01 -6.96
N SER A 309 -15.92 -35.48 -8.01
CA SER A 309 -17.21 -36.18 -7.82
C SER A 309 -17.64 -37.03 -9.02
N LEU A 310 -16.69 -37.57 -9.78
CA LEU A 310 -16.91 -38.92 -10.23
C LEU A 310 -16.43 -39.78 -9.07
N LEU A 311 -17.37 -40.14 -8.19
CA LEU A 311 -17.31 -41.41 -7.48
C LEU A 311 -16.79 -42.44 -8.49
N LYS A 312 -15.47 -42.71 -8.50
CA LYS A 312 -14.93 -43.62 -9.49
C LYS A 312 -15.54 -44.97 -9.12
N THR A 313 -16.29 -45.54 -10.04
CA THR A 313 -16.96 -46.83 -9.78
C THR A 313 -15.95 -47.97 -9.59
N SER A 314 -14.67 -47.73 -9.93
CA SER A 314 -13.59 -48.69 -9.80
C SER A 314 -12.67 -48.33 -8.62
N PRO A 315 -12.54 -49.21 -7.61
CA PRO A 315 -11.56 -49.04 -6.54
C PRO A 315 -10.12 -48.91 -7.05
N TYR A 316 -9.77 -49.56 -8.16
CA TYR A 316 -8.42 -49.56 -8.71
C TYR A 316 -8.00 -48.19 -9.24
N ASP A 317 -8.92 -47.46 -9.86
CA ASP A 317 -8.64 -46.13 -10.41
C ASP A 317 -8.43 -45.10 -9.30
N VAL A 318 -9.05 -45.34 -8.14
CA VAL A 318 -8.87 -44.50 -6.95
C VAL A 318 -7.50 -44.76 -6.33
N LEU A 319 -7.12 -46.03 -6.17
CA LEU A 319 -5.81 -46.40 -5.64
C LEU A 319 -4.66 -45.94 -6.55
N GLU A 320 -4.80 -46.09 -7.88
CA GLU A 320 -3.75 -45.67 -8.83
C GLU A 320 -3.49 -44.16 -8.79
N GLU A 321 -4.55 -43.36 -8.70
CA GLU A 321 -4.43 -41.90 -8.65
C GLU A 321 -3.88 -41.41 -7.31
N SER A 322 -4.30 -42.05 -6.21
CA SER A 322 -3.70 -41.82 -4.88
C SER A 322 -2.20 -42.11 -4.88
N LEU A 323 -1.77 -43.20 -5.54
CA LEU A 323 -0.36 -43.57 -5.70
C LEU A 323 0.41 -42.59 -6.61
N LYS A 324 -0.25 -41.95 -7.58
CA LYS A 324 0.38 -40.90 -8.41
C LYS A 324 0.65 -39.65 -7.59
N LEU A 325 -0.31 -39.22 -6.77
CA LEU A 325 -0.15 -38.10 -5.86
C LEU A 325 0.92 -38.40 -4.80
N GLU A 326 0.92 -39.61 -4.24
CA GLU A 326 1.98 -40.08 -3.33
C GLU A 326 3.37 -39.98 -3.96
N ARG A 327 3.54 -40.48 -5.19
CA ARG A 327 4.83 -40.40 -5.91
C ARG A 327 5.24 -38.96 -6.23
N SER A 328 4.28 -38.10 -6.52
CA SER A 328 4.54 -36.67 -6.72
C SER A 328 5.02 -36.03 -5.41
N GLY A 329 4.37 -36.36 -4.29
CA GLY A 329 4.80 -35.96 -2.95
C GLY A 329 6.21 -36.46 -2.61
N ASP A 330 6.53 -37.72 -2.93
CA ASP A 330 7.86 -38.29 -2.72
C ASP A 330 8.94 -37.57 -3.52
N GLN A 331 8.64 -37.23 -4.77
CA GLN A 331 9.56 -36.49 -5.63
C GLN A 331 9.85 -35.11 -5.02
N LYS A 332 8.80 -34.37 -4.65
CA LYS A 332 8.93 -33.07 -3.99
C LYS A 332 9.68 -33.17 -2.65
N TYR A 333 9.45 -34.24 -1.89
CA TYR A 333 10.17 -34.50 -0.64
C TYR A 333 11.66 -34.77 -0.88
N GLN A 334 12.02 -35.50 -1.94
CA GLN A 334 13.42 -35.73 -2.33
C GLN A 334 14.10 -34.45 -2.83
N ASP A 335 13.34 -33.60 -3.52
CA ASP A 335 13.82 -32.31 -4.04
C ASP A 335 13.96 -31.24 -2.94
N GLY A 336 13.58 -31.57 -1.68
CA GLY A 336 13.66 -30.65 -0.53
C GLY A 336 12.51 -29.65 -0.45
N LEU A 337 11.49 -29.78 -1.30
CA LEU A 337 10.29 -28.95 -1.33
C LEU A 337 9.24 -29.49 -0.34
N TYR A 338 9.56 -29.45 0.96
CA TYR A 338 8.77 -30.13 1.99
C TYR A 338 7.34 -29.59 2.14
N HIS A 339 7.10 -28.29 1.95
CA HIS A 339 5.75 -27.71 2.00
C HIS A 339 4.87 -28.21 0.85
N GLU A 340 5.42 -28.26 -0.36
CA GLU A 340 4.68 -28.77 -1.52
C GLU A 340 4.45 -30.28 -1.42
N ALA A 341 5.39 -31.02 -0.83
CA ALA A 341 5.22 -32.43 -0.54
C ALA A 341 4.07 -32.68 0.45
N VAL A 342 3.94 -31.86 1.49
CA VAL A 342 2.80 -31.90 2.43
C VAL A 342 1.47 -31.75 1.69
N VAL A 343 1.37 -30.76 0.80
CA VAL A 343 0.16 -30.50 0.01
C VAL A 343 -0.22 -31.71 -0.85
N GLU A 344 0.74 -32.34 -1.54
CA GLU A 344 0.46 -33.54 -2.34
C GLU A 344 0.01 -34.73 -1.50
N TYR A 345 0.62 -34.95 -0.33
CA TYR A 345 0.20 -36.01 0.58
C TYR A 345 -1.19 -35.74 1.19
N GLU A 346 -1.52 -34.50 1.52
CA GLU A 346 -2.87 -34.10 1.97
C GLU A 346 -3.91 -34.32 0.87
N ASN A 347 -3.59 -33.97 -0.37
CA ASN A 347 -4.44 -34.22 -1.52
C ASN A 347 -4.65 -35.73 -1.73
N ALA A 348 -3.61 -36.54 -1.60
CA ALA A 348 -3.72 -38.00 -1.69
C ALA A 348 -4.61 -38.59 -0.57
N MET A 349 -4.46 -38.10 0.67
CA MET A 349 -5.30 -38.51 1.80
C MET A 349 -6.76 -38.12 1.60
N ARG A 350 -7.00 -36.88 1.17
CA ARG A 350 -8.33 -36.37 0.89
C ARG A 350 -9.01 -37.18 -0.20
N PHE A 351 -8.29 -37.49 -1.27
CA PHE A 351 -8.79 -38.30 -2.37
C PHE A 351 -9.23 -39.72 -1.93
N LEU A 352 -8.50 -40.35 -1.01
CA LEU A 352 -8.90 -41.61 -0.39
C LEU A 352 -10.13 -41.50 0.52
N ILE A 353 -10.25 -40.38 1.25
CA ILE A 353 -11.40 -40.11 2.13
C ILE A 353 -12.66 -39.88 1.29
N ASP A 354 -12.57 -39.05 0.26
CA ASP A 354 -13.71 -38.66 -0.57
C ASP A 354 -14.21 -39.85 -1.41
N ASN A 355 -13.33 -40.80 -1.76
CA ASN A 355 -13.67 -42.02 -2.49
C ASN A 355 -13.89 -43.27 -1.62
N THR A 356 -14.18 -43.09 -0.32
CA THR A 356 -14.43 -44.20 0.64
C THR A 356 -15.44 -45.24 0.13
N HIS A 357 -16.50 -44.79 -0.55
CA HIS A 357 -17.58 -45.64 -1.07
C HIS A 357 -17.11 -46.65 -2.14
N ALA A 358 -16.18 -46.27 -3.02
CA ALA A 358 -15.62 -47.13 -4.06
C ALA A 358 -14.61 -48.13 -3.47
N LEU A 359 -13.90 -47.69 -2.44
CA LEU A 359 -12.88 -48.47 -1.74
C LEU A 359 -13.46 -49.47 -0.73
N LEU A 360 -14.80 -49.56 -0.58
CA LEU A 360 -15.45 -50.58 0.24
C LEU A 360 -15.16 -52.01 -0.27
N GLU A 361 -14.85 -52.15 -1.57
CA GLU A 361 -14.48 -53.42 -2.18
C GLU A 361 -13.03 -53.84 -1.89
N VAL A 362 -12.16 -52.92 -1.45
CA VAL A 362 -10.73 -53.11 -1.17
C VAL A 362 -10.29 -52.44 0.16
N PRO A 363 -10.88 -52.85 1.29
CA PRO A 363 -10.67 -52.17 2.57
C PRO A 363 -9.24 -52.32 3.12
N GLU A 364 -8.57 -53.44 2.85
CA GLU A 364 -7.20 -53.70 3.33
C GLU A 364 -6.18 -52.82 2.59
N GLU A 365 -6.29 -52.72 1.27
CA GLU A 365 -5.43 -51.87 0.44
C GLU A 365 -5.62 -50.39 0.74
N ARG A 366 -6.88 -49.97 0.95
CA ARG A 366 -7.17 -48.61 1.42
C ARG A 366 -6.50 -48.32 2.75
N GLN A 367 -6.65 -49.21 3.73
CA GLN A 367 -6.09 -48.99 5.06
C GLN A 367 -4.56 -48.92 5.00
N ALA A 368 -3.92 -49.84 4.27
CA ALA A 368 -2.47 -49.85 4.08
C ALA A 368 -1.97 -48.54 3.45
N LEU A 369 -2.61 -48.08 2.37
CA LEU A 369 -2.23 -46.86 1.68
C LEU A 369 -2.48 -45.61 2.54
N THR A 370 -3.57 -45.59 3.31
CA THR A 370 -3.88 -44.50 4.25
C THR A 370 -2.82 -44.40 5.35
N GLU A 371 -2.42 -45.53 5.94
CA GLU A 371 -1.38 -45.58 6.97
C GLU A 371 -0.02 -45.15 6.41
N GLU A 372 0.30 -45.55 5.17
CA GLU A 372 1.53 -45.18 4.49
C GLU A 372 1.60 -43.68 4.16
N ILE A 373 0.56 -43.12 3.54
CA ILE A 373 0.51 -41.68 3.25
C ILE A 373 0.53 -40.87 4.54
N ASN A 374 -0.20 -41.28 5.58
CA ASN A 374 -0.20 -40.57 6.87
C ASN A 374 1.19 -40.56 7.52
N THR A 375 1.94 -41.67 7.42
CA THR A 375 3.33 -41.74 7.90
C THR A 375 4.25 -40.79 7.12
N ARG A 376 4.07 -40.69 5.80
CA ARG A 376 4.88 -39.81 4.93
C ARG A 376 4.53 -38.34 5.13
N LEU A 377 3.24 -38.03 5.24
CA LEU A 377 2.73 -36.71 5.58
C LEU A 377 3.31 -36.23 6.92
N GLY A 378 3.30 -37.09 7.95
CA GLY A 378 3.91 -36.79 9.25
C GLY A 378 5.39 -36.39 9.13
N LYS A 379 6.18 -37.14 8.33
CA LYS A 379 7.59 -36.82 8.08
C LYS A 379 7.80 -35.52 7.31
N ALA A 380 6.99 -35.29 6.29
CA ALA A 380 7.04 -34.06 5.48
C ALA A 380 6.70 -32.83 6.32
N LEU A 381 5.65 -32.91 7.14
CA LEU A 381 5.25 -31.86 8.08
C LEU A 381 6.38 -31.55 9.08
N LEU A 382 7.00 -32.57 9.68
CA LEU A 382 8.12 -32.37 10.60
C LEU A 382 9.30 -31.69 9.90
N LYS A 383 9.66 -32.10 8.68
CA LYS A 383 10.75 -31.48 7.90
C LYS A 383 10.47 -30.04 7.51
N SER A 384 9.26 -29.76 7.03
CA SER A 384 8.82 -28.40 6.69
C SER A 384 8.92 -27.48 7.91
N LYS A 385 8.43 -27.93 9.08
CA LYS A 385 8.50 -27.14 10.32
C LYS A 385 9.91 -26.95 10.86
N ILE A 386 10.77 -27.97 10.75
CA ILE A 386 12.20 -27.83 11.09
C ILE A 386 12.85 -26.75 10.23
N GLN A 387 12.60 -26.74 8.92
CA GLN A 387 13.18 -25.74 8.01
C GLN A 387 12.66 -24.33 8.31
N GLU A 388 11.36 -24.19 8.59
CA GLU A 388 10.74 -22.93 8.99
C GLU A 388 11.36 -22.37 10.27
N ILE A 389 11.53 -23.21 11.29
CA ILE A 389 12.19 -22.82 12.55
C ILE A 389 13.66 -22.45 12.33
N GLN A 390 14.41 -23.22 11.53
CA GLN A 390 15.81 -22.93 11.28
C GLN A 390 16.02 -21.59 10.58
N SER A 391 15.17 -21.25 9.61
CA SER A 391 15.17 -19.93 8.98
C SER A 391 14.86 -18.83 9.99
N LEU A 392 13.86 -19.04 10.84
CA LEU A 392 13.46 -18.06 11.84
C LEU A 392 14.53 -17.86 12.93
N VAL A 393 15.24 -18.93 13.34
CA VAL A 393 16.40 -18.85 14.22
C VAL A 393 17.49 -17.97 13.61
N GLN A 394 17.83 -18.17 12.32
CA GLN A 394 18.84 -17.35 11.64
C GLN A 394 18.45 -15.87 11.62
N ASN A 395 17.19 -15.58 11.34
CA ASN A 395 16.71 -14.19 11.29
C ASN A 395 16.72 -13.51 12.67
N ILE A 396 16.31 -14.20 13.74
CA ILE A 396 16.38 -13.64 15.10
C ILE A 396 17.84 -13.45 15.53
N GLN A 397 18.72 -14.38 15.17
CA GLN A 397 20.15 -14.22 15.43
C GLN A 397 20.72 -13.00 14.70
N GLN A 398 20.38 -12.80 13.43
CA GLN A 398 20.79 -11.62 12.68
C GLN A 398 20.27 -10.33 13.34
N LEU A 399 19.01 -10.30 13.77
CA LEU A 399 18.45 -9.14 14.47
C LEU A 399 19.13 -8.89 15.83
N SER A 400 19.47 -9.95 16.57
CA SER A 400 20.24 -9.85 17.81
C SER A 400 21.66 -9.34 17.55
N GLU A 401 22.33 -9.79 16.48
CA GLU A 401 23.63 -9.30 16.05
C GLU A 401 23.56 -7.81 15.64
N GLU A 402 22.54 -7.40 14.90
CA GLU A 402 22.29 -5.98 14.56
C GLU A 402 22.09 -5.13 15.82
N LEU A 403 21.35 -5.64 16.81
CA LEU A 403 21.16 -4.96 18.10
C LEU A 403 22.46 -4.85 18.91
N ILE A 404 23.34 -5.85 18.86
CA ILE A 404 24.60 -5.87 19.61
C ILE A 404 25.67 -5.01 18.92
N ASP A 405 25.84 -5.20 17.62
CA ASP A 405 26.96 -4.62 16.85
C ASP A 405 26.62 -3.24 16.28
N LEU A 406 25.40 -3.06 15.77
CA LEU A 406 24.97 -1.78 15.17
C LEU A 406 24.18 -0.90 16.13
N LYS A 407 23.67 -1.46 17.25
CA LYS A 407 22.84 -0.76 18.26
C LYS A 407 21.73 0.09 17.61
N ARG A 408 21.18 -0.44 16.51
CA ARG A 408 20.15 0.15 15.67
C ARG A 408 19.37 -0.97 15.02
N THR A 409 18.06 -0.79 14.88
CA THR A 409 17.19 -1.68 14.09
C THR A 409 16.61 -0.93 12.92
N GLU A 410 16.64 -1.52 11.72
CA GLU A 410 15.92 -1.00 10.55
C GLU A 410 14.42 -1.32 10.62
N MET A 411 14.04 -2.35 11.39
CA MET A 411 12.66 -2.75 11.61
C MET A 411 11.94 -1.79 12.57
N THR A 412 10.67 -1.52 12.27
CA THR A 412 9.87 -0.68 13.16
C THR A 412 9.51 -1.43 14.45
N PRO A 413 9.23 -0.70 15.54
CA PRO A 413 8.71 -1.26 16.78
C PRO A 413 7.57 -2.26 16.64
N ASP A 414 6.64 -2.00 15.72
CA ASP A 414 5.45 -2.83 15.51
C ASP A 414 5.78 -4.10 14.72
N ASP A 415 6.70 -4.02 13.75
CA ASP A 415 7.15 -5.17 12.97
C ASP A 415 7.87 -6.20 13.84
N VAL A 416 8.69 -5.71 14.77
CA VAL A 416 9.36 -6.49 15.81
C VAL A 416 8.31 -7.25 16.66
N ASP A 417 7.29 -6.57 17.17
CA ASP A 417 6.27 -7.21 18.01
C ASP A 417 5.48 -8.30 17.25
N VAL A 418 5.17 -8.07 15.96
CA VAL A 418 4.54 -9.06 15.07
C VAL A 418 5.45 -10.27 14.85
N TYR A 419 6.75 -10.02 14.70
CA TYR A 419 7.73 -11.07 14.47
C TYR A 419 7.89 -11.96 15.71
N TRP A 420 7.84 -11.38 16.92
CA TRP A 420 7.97 -12.13 18.17
C TRP A 420 6.72 -12.97 18.42
N ALA A 421 5.54 -12.40 18.13
CA ALA A 421 4.27 -13.12 18.19
C ALA A 421 4.24 -14.32 17.22
N THR A 422 4.79 -14.14 16.02
CA THR A 422 4.88 -15.20 15.00
C THR A 422 5.81 -16.33 15.46
N ALA A 423 6.99 -16.00 15.99
CA ALA A 423 7.91 -16.97 16.57
C ALA A 423 7.27 -17.75 17.74
N GLY A 424 6.60 -17.04 18.65
CA GLY A 424 5.90 -17.65 19.78
C GLY A 424 4.74 -18.57 19.38
N ARG A 425 4.01 -18.24 18.30
CA ARG A 425 2.99 -19.12 17.72
C ARG A 425 3.62 -20.39 17.13
N LEU A 426 4.68 -20.24 16.34
CA LEU A 426 5.37 -21.37 15.69
C LEU A 426 5.99 -22.34 16.71
N ILE A 427 6.54 -21.83 17.82
CA ILE A 427 7.01 -22.67 18.94
C ILE A 427 5.87 -23.53 19.49
N LYS A 428 4.69 -22.95 19.73
CA LYS A 428 3.54 -23.68 20.28
C LYS A 428 3.03 -24.74 19.30
N GLU A 429 2.84 -24.38 18.04
CA GLU A 429 2.39 -25.30 17.00
C GLU A 429 3.38 -26.46 16.81
N SER A 430 4.68 -26.16 16.82
CA SER A 430 5.73 -27.17 16.65
C SER A 430 5.87 -28.11 17.83
N ARG A 431 5.64 -27.64 19.08
CA ARG A 431 5.56 -28.53 20.26
C ARG A 431 4.40 -29.51 20.14
N VAL A 432 3.21 -29.02 19.76
CA VAL A 432 2.03 -29.87 19.56
C VAL A 432 2.27 -30.91 18.46
N LEU A 433 2.93 -30.51 17.37
CA LEU A 433 3.27 -31.43 16.28
C LEU A 433 4.30 -32.48 16.71
N ALA A 434 5.35 -32.07 17.44
CA ALA A 434 6.36 -32.99 17.97
C ALA A 434 5.75 -34.02 18.93
N ASP A 435 4.85 -33.58 19.82
CA ASP A 435 4.13 -34.45 20.75
C ASP A 435 3.18 -35.41 20.01
N ALA A 436 2.49 -34.93 18.97
CA ALA A 436 1.61 -35.75 18.14
C ALA A 436 2.36 -36.84 17.36
N GLN A 437 3.65 -36.63 17.06
CA GLN A 437 4.50 -37.53 16.29
C GLN A 437 5.67 -38.09 17.13
N SER A 438 5.44 -38.33 18.43
CA SER A 438 6.48 -38.71 19.41
C SER A 438 7.28 -39.98 19.08
N ASN A 439 6.80 -40.78 18.12
CA ASN A 439 7.43 -42.04 17.71
C ASN A 439 8.44 -41.85 16.56
N ASP A 440 8.54 -40.66 15.96
CA ASP A 440 9.48 -40.36 14.87
C ASP A 440 10.74 -39.65 15.40
N MET A 441 11.92 -40.02 14.89
CA MET A 441 13.19 -39.37 15.24
C MET A 441 13.19 -37.87 14.88
N LEU A 442 12.47 -37.47 13.84
CA LEU A 442 12.33 -36.08 13.43
C LEU A 442 11.57 -35.24 14.46
N SER A 443 10.70 -35.85 15.28
CA SER A 443 10.02 -35.13 16.37
C SER A 443 11.03 -34.65 17.42
N PHE A 444 12.03 -35.46 17.76
CA PHE A 444 13.11 -35.06 18.68
C PHE A 444 14.00 -33.96 18.09
N GLN A 445 14.25 -34.00 16.77
CA GLN A 445 14.96 -32.92 16.09
C GLN A 445 14.15 -31.62 16.14
N LEU A 446 12.85 -31.69 15.87
CA LEU A 446 11.95 -30.53 15.96
C LEU A 446 11.94 -29.96 17.38
N THR A 447 11.83 -30.80 18.42
CA THR A 447 11.90 -30.35 19.82
C THR A 447 13.21 -29.64 20.13
N HIS A 448 14.34 -30.16 19.66
CA HIS A 448 15.64 -29.51 19.84
C HIS A 448 15.72 -28.13 19.18
N GLU A 449 15.26 -28.01 17.93
CA GLU A 449 15.24 -26.73 17.22
C GLU A 449 14.25 -25.74 17.85
N VAL A 450 13.12 -26.23 18.37
CA VAL A 450 12.16 -25.40 19.12
C VAL A 450 12.77 -24.88 20.42
N GLU A 451 13.47 -25.72 21.19
CA GLU A 451 14.15 -25.30 22.43
C GLU A 451 15.26 -24.27 22.14
N LYS A 452 16.00 -24.48 21.05
CA LYS A 452 17.02 -23.54 20.58
C LYS A 452 16.39 -22.19 20.21
N LEU A 453 15.29 -22.21 19.46
CA LEU A 453 14.56 -21.01 19.09
C LEU A 453 14.00 -20.28 20.32
N ASP A 454 13.41 -21.00 21.27
CA ASP A 454 12.83 -20.43 22.50
C ASP A 454 13.91 -19.73 23.35
N SER A 455 15.09 -20.33 23.46
CA SER A 455 16.24 -19.73 24.15
C SER A 455 16.73 -18.46 23.45
N ILE A 456 16.92 -18.51 22.14
CA ILE A 456 17.41 -17.37 21.34
C ILE A 456 16.39 -16.23 21.34
N LEU A 457 15.11 -16.55 21.18
CA LEU A 457 14.02 -15.57 21.22
C LEU A 457 13.98 -14.86 22.58
N THR A 458 14.07 -15.61 23.67
CA THR A 458 14.06 -15.02 25.03
C THR A 458 15.26 -14.09 25.23
N GLU A 459 16.45 -14.49 24.78
CA GLU A 459 17.64 -13.66 24.86
C GLU A 459 17.49 -12.37 24.03
N ALA A 460 17.08 -12.49 22.76
CA ALA A 460 16.86 -11.35 21.86
C ALA A 460 15.79 -10.39 22.40
N MET A 461 14.70 -10.92 22.98
CA MET A 461 13.65 -10.11 23.64
C MET A 461 14.22 -9.27 24.78
N THR A 462 15.01 -9.88 25.67
CA THR A 462 15.59 -9.14 26.80
C THR A 462 16.56 -8.05 26.32
N GLN A 463 17.37 -8.33 25.30
CA GLN A 463 18.27 -7.34 24.71
C GLN A 463 17.49 -6.18 24.09
N TYR A 464 16.44 -6.49 23.33
CA TYR A 464 15.59 -5.48 22.71
C TYR A 464 14.87 -4.59 23.74
N ASP A 465 14.37 -5.17 24.83
CA ASP A 465 13.74 -4.41 25.92
C ASP A 465 14.74 -3.44 26.57
N THR A 466 15.97 -3.89 26.86
CA THR A 466 17.02 -3.02 27.43
C THR A 466 17.39 -1.88 26.47
N PHE A 467 17.47 -2.16 25.17
CA PHE A 467 17.71 -1.15 24.14
C PHE A 467 16.58 -0.11 24.10
N ARG A 468 15.32 -0.54 24.10
CA ARG A 468 14.17 0.37 24.14
C ARG A 468 14.15 1.25 25.39
N GLU A 469 14.50 0.70 26.55
CA GLU A 469 14.58 1.49 27.79
C GLU A 469 15.58 2.65 27.65
N THR A 470 16.74 2.43 27.02
CA THR A 470 17.73 3.50 26.80
C THR A 470 17.22 4.60 25.85
N ILE A 471 16.50 4.22 24.78
CA ILE A 471 15.86 5.18 23.86
C ILE A 471 14.78 5.99 24.59
N ILE A 472 13.94 5.33 25.40
CA ILE A 472 12.88 5.99 26.16
C ILE A 472 13.48 7.00 27.15
N GLN A 473 14.58 6.67 27.82
CA GLN A 473 15.29 7.60 28.72
C GLN A 473 15.82 8.82 27.96
N ALA A 474 16.41 8.64 26.78
CA ALA A 474 16.90 9.74 25.96
C ALA A 474 15.78 10.67 25.46
N ILE A 475 14.64 10.09 25.03
CA ILE A 475 13.44 10.83 24.62
C ILE A 475 12.81 11.57 25.82
N ALA A 476 12.78 10.95 26.99
CA ALA A 476 12.25 11.57 28.20
C ALA A 476 13.08 12.80 28.61
N LEU A 477 14.41 12.71 28.54
CA LEU A 477 15.31 13.82 28.83
C LEU A 477 15.09 15.00 27.86
N THR A 478 14.99 14.72 26.56
CA THR A 478 14.73 15.76 25.54
C THR A 478 13.37 16.43 25.74
N ARG A 479 12.32 15.65 26.01
CA ARG A 479 10.98 16.18 26.30
C ARG A 479 10.94 17.01 27.57
N GLN A 480 11.64 16.57 28.63
CA GLN A 480 11.71 17.32 29.88
C GLN A 480 12.31 18.71 29.65
N ILE A 481 13.47 18.78 28.99
CA ILE A 481 14.17 20.04 28.73
C ILE A 481 13.34 20.94 27.79
N SER A 482 12.68 20.36 26.77
CA SER A 482 11.78 21.10 25.88
C SER A 482 10.58 21.70 26.63
N ASN A 483 9.96 20.96 27.55
CA ASN A 483 8.84 21.45 28.34
C ASN A 483 9.27 22.59 29.29
N GLU A 484 10.43 22.46 29.93
CA GLU A 484 11.02 23.50 30.78
C GLU A 484 11.36 24.77 29.96
N TRP A 485 11.90 24.59 28.74
CA TRP A 485 12.15 25.68 27.80
C TRP A 485 10.88 26.44 27.43
N HIS A 486 9.83 25.73 26.98
CA HIS A 486 8.55 26.34 26.62
C HIS A 486 7.87 27.03 27.81
N TRP A 487 8.07 26.53 29.02
CA TRP A 487 7.58 27.18 30.22
C TRP A 487 8.27 28.53 30.48
N MET A 488 9.58 28.61 30.27
CA MET A 488 10.33 29.87 30.37
C MET A 488 9.94 30.88 29.29
N GLU A 489 9.66 30.41 28.06
CA GLU A 489 9.15 31.26 26.98
C GLU A 489 7.84 31.95 27.39
N LYS A 490 6.92 31.19 28.01
CA LYS A 490 5.61 31.68 28.45
C LYS A 490 5.67 32.65 29.64
N LYS A 491 6.64 32.48 30.55
CA LYS A 491 6.75 33.31 31.77
C LYS A 491 7.44 34.66 31.60
N ARG A 492 7.88 35.03 30.38
CA ARG A 492 8.63 36.28 30.11
C ARG A 492 9.88 36.43 31.00
N THR A 493 10.62 35.34 31.21
CA THR A 493 11.94 35.36 31.88
C THR A 493 12.94 36.19 31.09
N SER A 494 13.95 36.72 31.77
CA SER A 494 14.99 37.53 31.14
C SER A 494 15.86 36.69 30.18
N LEU A 495 16.50 37.36 29.21
CA LEU A 495 17.40 36.67 28.28
C LEU A 495 18.63 36.07 28.99
N GLY A 496 19.09 36.67 30.10
CA GLY A 496 20.15 36.12 30.94
C GLY A 496 19.76 34.80 31.61
N GLU A 497 18.58 34.73 32.25
CA GLU A 497 18.09 33.49 32.88
C GLU A 497 17.88 32.36 31.85
N ARG A 498 17.46 32.71 30.63
CA ARG A 498 17.30 31.73 29.53
C ARG A 498 18.65 31.21 29.05
N LYS A 499 19.68 32.05 29.02
CA LYS A 499 21.05 31.66 28.66
C LYS A 499 21.63 30.67 29.67
N ASP A 500 21.49 30.95 30.97
CA ASP A 500 21.99 30.08 32.04
C ASP A 500 21.31 28.70 32.05
N PHE A 501 20.00 28.67 31.77
CA PHE A 501 19.25 27.42 31.61
C PHE A 501 19.75 26.60 30.41
N LEU A 502 19.97 27.23 29.26
CA LEU A 502 20.45 26.56 28.05
C LEU A 502 21.85 25.99 28.27
N GLU A 503 22.74 26.73 28.94
CA GLU A 503 24.08 26.24 29.31
C GLU A 503 24.00 24.99 30.20
N THR A 504 23.13 25.02 31.22
CA THR A 504 22.90 23.88 32.11
C THR A 504 22.31 22.69 31.36
N SER A 505 21.35 22.93 30.46
CA SER A 505 20.69 21.89 29.66
C SER A 505 21.62 21.26 28.63
N MET A 506 22.45 22.06 27.96
CA MET A 506 23.49 21.60 27.04
C MET A 506 24.53 20.73 27.75
N LYS A 507 24.90 21.08 28.99
CA LYS A 507 25.77 20.24 29.82
C LYS A 507 25.12 18.89 30.12
N ARG A 508 23.84 18.86 30.49
CA ARG A 508 23.10 17.60 30.72
C ARG A 508 23.02 16.73 29.47
N PHE A 509 22.81 17.33 28.29
CA PHE A 509 22.87 16.58 27.02
C PHE A 509 24.28 16.08 26.72
N SER A 510 25.32 16.87 27.02
CA SER A 510 26.72 16.47 26.80
C SER A 510 27.14 15.34 27.73
N ASP A 511 26.72 15.38 29.01
CA ASP A 511 26.98 14.33 30.00
C ASP A 511 26.26 13.03 29.58
N ALA A 512 24.98 13.12 29.17
CA ALA A 512 24.23 11.97 28.65
C ALA A 512 24.80 11.41 27.33
N LEU A 513 25.36 12.28 26.48
CA LEU A 513 26.00 11.87 25.22
C LEU A 513 27.36 11.22 25.46
N ALA A 514 28.07 11.58 26.55
CA ALA A 514 29.31 10.92 26.95
C ALA A 514 29.09 9.51 27.53
N GLU A 515 27.91 9.26 28.10
CA GLU A 515 27.47 7.93 28.55
C GLU A 515 26.87 7.08 27.41
N ALA A 516 26.48 7.71 26.30
CA ALA A 516 25.91 7.02 25.15
C ALA A 516 27.00 6.38 24.27
N ASP A 517 26.71 5.18 23.76
CA ASP A 517 27.61 4.48 22.85
C ASP A 517 27.74 5.20 21.50
N PRO A 518 28.96 5.22 20.90
CA PRO A 518 29.19 5.82 19.60
C PRO A 518 28.40 5.07 18.52
N GLU A 519 27.76 5.82 17.62
CA GLU A 519 26.92 5.37 16.50
C GLU A 519 25.52 4.83 16.86
N SER A 520 25.11 4.94 18.13
CA SER A 520 23.76 4.53 18.57
C SER A 520 22.63 5.49 18.14
N GLU A 521 21.41 4.97 18.05
CA GLU A 521 20.20 5.79 17.84
C GLU A 521 20.03 6.85 18.96
N VAL A 522 20.38 6.48 20.20
CA VAL A 522 20.43 7.38 21.35
C VAL A 522 21.37 8.57 21.11
N GLN A 523 22.56 8.33 20.56
CA GLN A 523 23.50 9.39 20.22
C GLN A 523 22.91 10.34 19.16
N THR A 524 22.21 9.81 18.17
CA THR A 524 21.56 10.62 17.11
C THR A 524 20.48 11.54 17.71
N ILE A 525 19.63 11.01 18.58
CA ILE A 525 18.58 11.78 19.28
C ILE A 525 19.21 12.88 20.15
N LEU A 526 20.20 12.54 20.97
CA LEU A 526 20.83 13.48 21.90
C LEU A 526 21.67 14.54 21.18
N SER A 527 22.39 14.18 20.11
CA SER A 527 23.20 15.12 19.32
C SER A 527 22.35 16.09 18.52
N SER A 528 21.25 15.63 17.94
CA SER A 528 20.27 16.48 17.25
C SER A 528 19.69 17.52 18.20
N ALA A 529 19.25 17.10 19.39
CA ALA A 529 18.74 18.01 20.41
C ALA A 529 19.81 19.01 20.89
N LEU A 530 21.03 18.53 21.16
CA LEU A 530 22.14 19.38 21.58
C LEU A 530 22.45 20.46 20.53
N TYR A 531 22.42 20.10 19.24
CA TYR A 531 22.62 21.05 18.15
C TYR A 531 21.56 22.16 18.12
N GLU A 532 20.28 21.80 18.28
CA GLU A 532 19.19 22.78 18.33
C GLU A 532 19.34 23.76 19.49
N TYR A 533 19.61 23.26 20.71
CA TYR A 533 19.78 24.12 21.87
C TYR A 533 21.06 24.97 21.81
N THR A 534 22.12 24.46 21.18
CA THR A 534 23.35 25.24 20.92
C THR A 534 23.07 26.43 20.01
N LYS A 535 22.28 26.23 18.96
CA LYS A 535 21.87 27.30 18.04
C LYS A 535 21.05 28.37 18.77
N LEU A 536 20.11 27.96 19.63
CA LEU A 536 19.32 28.89 20.44
C LEU A 536 20.21 29.68 21.43
N PHE A 537 21.18 29.01 22.05
CA PHE A 537 22.13 29.65 22.95
C PHE A 537 22.93 30.75 22.25
N GLN A 538 23.48 30.45 21.07
CA GLN A 538 24.26 31.41 20.27
C GLN A 538 23.43 32.62 19.83
N GLN A 539 22.15 32.42 19.49
CA GLN A 539 21.25 33.52 19.13
C GLN A 539 21.01 34.47 20.30
N ILE A 540 20.77 33.92 21.50
CA ILE A 540 20.55 34.73 22.71
C ILE A 540 21.82 35.48 23.10
N ASP A 541 22.98 34.84 23.01
CA ASP A 541 24.28 35.46 23.31
C ASP A 541 24.60 36.64 22.37
N TRP A 542 24.27 36.50 21.08
CA TRP A 542 24.42 37.57 20.10
C TRP A 542 23.49 38.77 20.39
N ILE A 543 22.24 38.51 20.82
CA ILE A 543 21.31 39.59 21.19
C ILE A 543 21.83 40.35 22.40
N ILE A 544 22.31 39.65 23.43
CA ILE A 544 22.82 40.30 24.65
C ILE A 544 24.05 41.18 24.31
N SER A 545 24.99 40.65 23.53
CA SER A 545 26.22 41.37 23.16
C SER A 545 26.04 42.55 22.19
N SER A 546 24.99 42.53 21.36
CA SER A 546 24.66 43.67 20.48
C SER A 546 23.98 44.82 21.25
N THR A 547 23.17 44.50 22.26
CA THR A 547 22.47 45.51 23.07
C THR A 547 23.44 46.32 23.96
N GLU A 548 24.60 45.77 24.31
CA GLU A 548 25.62 46.47 25.12
C GLU A 548 26.48 47.47 24.32
N ASN A 549 26.43 47.44 22.97
CA ASN A 549 27.32 48.24 22.10
C ASN A 549 26.66 49.46 21.43
N GLU A 550 25.35 49.68 21.59
CA GLU A 550 24.64 50.86 21.03
C GLU A 550 24.51 51.99 22.07
N SER A 551 25.59 52.71 22.35
CA SER A 551 25.49 54.07 22.88
C SER A 551 25.37 55.06 21.71
N GLU A 552 24.15 55.34 21.26
CA GLU A 552 23.86 56.25 20.14
C GLU A 552 24.45 57.66 20.36
N THR A 553 25.26 58.14 19.42
CA THR A 553 25.70 59.54 19.37
C THR A 553 24.54 60.42 18.87
N ILE A 554 23.85 61.10 19.79
CA ILE A 554 22.59 61.85 19.56
C ILE A 554 22.72 63.02 18.56
N PHE A 555 23.92 63.52 18.26
CA PHE A 555 24.12 64.71 17.42
C PHE A 555 25.06 64.46 16.25
N THR A 556 24.65 64.89 15.05
CA THR A 556 25.37 64.61 13.80
C THR A 556 26.42 65.67 13.43
N ASN A 557 26.28 66.90 13.95
CA ASN A 557 27.25 67.98 13.69
C ASN A 557 27.38 68.96 14.88
N ARG A 558 28.50 69.70 14.88
CA ARG A 558 28.87 70.62 15.96
C ARG A 558 27.93 71.82 16.10
N GLU A 559 27.35 72.28 15.01
CA GLU A 559 26.47 73.46 14.98
C GLU A 559 25.11 73.13 15.62
N GLU A 560 24.54 71.97 15.29
CA GLU A 560 23.30 71.44 15.87
C GLU A 560 23.45 71.18 17.38
N ALA A 561 24.58 70.59 17.79
CA ALA A 561 24.91 70.42 19.20
C ALA A 561 25.03 71.78 19.91
N SER A 562 25.71 72.75 19.31
CA SER A 562 25.88 74.09 19.89
C SER A 562 24.55 74.84 20.04
N VAL A 563 23.69 74.82 19.01
CA VAL A 563 22.38 75.49 19.04
C VAL A 563 21.46 74.84 20.08
N THR A 564 21.46 73.51 20.15
CA THR A 564 20.64 72.78 21.12
C THR A 564 21.09 73.04 22.55
N ILE A 565 22.42 73.03 22.79
CA ILE A 565 22.99 73.36 24.10
C ILE A 565 22.71 74.82 24.49
N GLU A 566 22.81 75.77 23.56
CA GLU A 566 22.46 77.18 23.82
C GLU A 566 20.97 77.35 24.12
N SER A 567 20.09 76.61 23.44
CA SER A 567 18.65 76.62 23.73
C SER A 567 18.34 76.03 25.11
N LEU A 568 19.06 74.97 25.51
CA LEU A 568 18.94 74.37 26.84
C LEU A 568 19.41 75.37 27.91
N LEU A 569 20.59 75.98 27.74
CA LEU A 569 21.12 77.00 28.65
C LEU A 569 20.22 78.25 28.75
N PHE A 570 19.42 78.55 27.74
CA PHE A 570 18.42 79.62 27.81
C PHE A 570 17.17 79.24 28.63
N VAL A 571 16.78 77.96 28.61
CA VAL A 571 15.57 77.45 29.27
C VAL A 571 15.82 77.03 30.72
N VAL A 572 17.01 76.51 31.02
CA VAL A 572 17.39 75.98 32.35
C VAL A 572 17.22 77.03 33.47
N PRO A 573 17.65 78.29 33.34
CA PRO A 573 17.44 79.30 34.38
C PRO A 573 15.95 79.53 34.69
N LYS A 574 15.10 79.53 33.65
CA LYS A 574 13.65 79.69 33.81
C LYS A 574 13.01 78.49 34.47
N ARG A 575 13.47 77.27 34.16
CA ARG A 575 12.97 76.05 34.82
C ARG A 575 13.46 75.95 36.27
N ARG A 576 14.65 76.47 36.59
CA ARG A 576 15.12 76.59 37.98
C ARG A 576 14.27 77.58 38.78
N GLU A 577 13.91 78.74 38.22
CA GLU A 577 12.97 79.67 38.89
C GLU A 577 11.61 79.00 39.17
N VAL A 578 11.14 78.15 38.24
CA VAL A 578 9.90 77.38 38.43
C VAL A 578 10.06 76.30 39.51
N LEU A 579 11.21 75.64 39.63
CA LEU A 579 11.48 74.68 40.73
C LEU A 579 11.20 75.31 42.10
N GLY A 580 11.64 76.55 42.33
CA GLY A 580 11.39 77.29 43.57
C GLY A 580 9.91 77.56 43.90
N THR A 581 9.00 77.38 42.93
CA THR A 581 7.55 77.56 43.11
C THR A 581 6.78 76.25 43.31
N ILE A 582 7.44 75.08 43.15
CA ILE A 582 6.80 73.77 43.30
C ILE A 582 6.69 73.43 44.80
N SER A 583 5.46 73.37 45.31
CA SER A 583 5.20 73.08 46.73
C SER A 583 5.28 71.58 47.08
N ASN A 584 5.31 70.68 46.09
CA ASN A 584 5.32 69.23 46.28
C ASN A 584 6.77 68.67 46.23
N PRO A 585 7.28 68.06 47.32
CA PRO A 585 8.68 67.61 47.40
C PRO A 585 9.04 66.49 46.41
N GLU A 586 8.11 65.57 46.11
CA GLU A 586 8.39 64.48 45.15
C GLU A 586 8.45 64.97 43.70
N GLU A 587 7.63 65.97 43.39
CA GLU A 587 7.58 66.58 42.06
C GLU A 587 8.76 67.53 41.85
N HIS A 588 9.16 68.23 42.91
CA HIS A 588 10.38 69.03 42.96
C HIS A 588 11.61 68.17 42.67
N GLU A 589 11.78 67.05 43.37
CA GLU A 589 12.94 66.18 43.19
C GLU A 589 12.96 65.49 41.82
N ARG A 590 11.78 65.12 41.29
CA ARG A 590 11.67 64.52 39.95
C ARG A 590 12.06 65.50 38.85
N GLU A 591 11.59 66.74 38.92
CA GLU A 591 11.91 67.75 37.90
C GLU A 591 13.36 68.22 38.03
N ARG A 592 13.91 68.24 39.24
CA ARG A 592 15.35 68.45 39.48
C ARG A 592 16.21 67.35 38.86
N LEU A 593 15.91 66.08 39.11
CA LEU A 593 16.64 64.94 38.52
C LEU A 593 16.58 64.96 36.99
N ARG A 594 15.46 65.40 36.41
CA ARG A 594 15.35 65.61 34.95
C ARG A 594 16.29 66.70 34.46
N LEU A 595 16.35 67.86 35.12
CA LEU A 595 17.29 68.92 34.76
C LEU A 595 18.74 68.47 34.90
N LEU A 596 19.09 67.73 35.96
CA LEU A 596 20.43 67.17 36.16
C LEU A 596 20.80 66.19 35.03
N SER A 597 19.91 65.25 34.70
CA SER A 597 20.15 64.32 33.59
C SER A 597 20.34 65.04 32.25
N ALA A 598 19.54 66.06 31.97
CA ALA A 598 19.63 66.84 30.73
C ALA A 598 20.94 67.65 30.65
N LEU A 599 21.37 68.24 31.76
CA LEU A 599 22.64 68.97 31.85
C LEU A 599 23.86 68.04 31.78
N GLN A 600 23.80 66.83 32.34
CA GLN A 600 24.87 65.83 32.23
C GLN A 600 25.05 65.35 30.79
N VAL A 601 23.95 65.00 30.10
CA VAL A 601 23.98 64.64 28.67
C VAL A 601 24.49 65.80 27.82
N ALA A 602 24.08 67.05 28.14
CA ALA A 602 24.59 68.24 27.47
C ALA A 602 26.08 68.48 27.74
N LEU A 603 26.59 68.17 28.93
CA LEU A 603 28.00 68.29 29.29
C LEU A 603 28.86 67.28 28.53
N GLU A 604 28.44 66.02 28.46
CA GLU A 604 29.13 64.97 27.69
C GLU A 604 29.16 65.33 26.19
N THR A 605 28.04 65.83 25.67
CA THR A 605 27.94 66.34 24.30
C THR A 605 28.84 67.57 24.08
N ALA A 606 28.87 68.52 25.01
CA ALA A 606 29.72 69.71 24.89
C ALA A 606 31.21 69.35 24.93
N LYS A 607 31.60 68.34 25.73
CA LYS A 607 32.96 67.78 25.78
C LYS A 607 33.33 67.06 24.49
N SER A 608 32.44 66.24 23.92
CA SER A 608 32.71 65.53 22.66
C SER A 608 32.92 66.49 21.49
N PHE A 609 32.19 67.62 21.45
CA PHE A 609 32.32 68.66 20.41
C PHE A 609 33.27 69.82 20.76
N LYS A 610 34.00 69.75 21.88
CA LYS A 610 34.98 70.77 22.34
C LYS A 610 34.41 72.19 22.41
N LEU A 611 33.18 72.35 22.91
CA LEU A 611 32.50 73.63 23.07
C LEU A 611 32.87 74.31 24.40
N THR A 612 34.08 74.87 24.50
CA THR A 612 34.66 75.38 25.76
C THR A 612 33.83 76.45 26.47
N LYS A 613 33.11 77.30 25.73
CA LYS A 613 32.22 78.33 26.31
C LYS A 613 30.96 77.71 26.93
N SER A 614 30.37 76.73 26.24
CA SER A 614 29.17 76.03 26.68
C SER A 614 29.46 75.07 27.83
N ILE A 615 30.63 74.41 27.85
CA ILE A 615 31.07 73.58 28.98
C ILE A 615 31.08 74.39 30.28
N LYS A 616 31.73 75.57 30.28
CA LYS A 616 31.77 76.42 31.47
C LYS A 616 30.39 76.88 31.92
N SER A 617 29.52 77.22 30.97
CA SER A 617 28.15 77.67 31.27
C SER A 617 27.28 76.52 31.84
N ILE A 618 27.47 75.28 31.35
CA ILE A 618 26.78 74.10 31.89
C ILE A 618 27.32 73.75 33.28
N GLU A 619 28.63 73.81 33.50
CA GLU A 619 29.26 73.56 34.80
C GLU A 619 28.82 74.60 35.86
N GLU A 620 28.68 75.87 35.48
CA GLU A 620 28.13 76.93 36.34
C GLU A 620 26.65 76.66 36.71
N GLU A 621 25.82 76.22 35.76
CA GLU A 621 24.41 75.88 36.03
C GLU A 621 24.26 74.60 36.86
N LEU A 622 25.11 73.59 36.65
CA LEU A 622 25.16 72.39 37.50
C LEU A 622 25.54 72.76 38.95
N ALA A 623 26.53 73.62 39.14
CA ALA A 623 26.93 74.08 40.47
C ALA A 623 25.82 74.87 41.18
N LEU A 624 25.01 75.64 40.43
CA LEU A 624 23.85 76.35 40.99
C LEU A 624 22.72 75.39 41.40
N LEU A 625 22.48 74.30 40.66
CA LEU A 625 21.49 73.28 41.02
C LEU A 625 21.95 72.34 42.15
N ASP A 626 23.27 72.20 42.34
CA ASP A 626 23.85 71.45 43.46
C ASP A 626 23.93 72.28 44.76
N SER A 627 24.06 73.61 44.67
CA SER A 627 24.08 74.51 45.82
C SER A 627 22.70 74.83 46.42
N GLU A 628 21.60 74.55 45.71
CA GLU A 628 20.22 74.58 46.26
C GLU A 628 19.93 73.36 47.20
N ASN A 629 20.95 72.57 47.54
CA ASN A 629 20.87 71.40 48.42
C ASN A 629 21.46 71.61 49.84
N GLU A 630 22.00 72.79 50.15
CA GLU A 630 22.35 73.24 51.51
C GLU A 630 21.35 74.28 52.00
#